data_AF-A0A2V7LFM1-F1
#
_entry.id   AF-A0A2V7LFM1-F1
#
_cell.length_a   1.000
_cell.length_b   1.000
_cell.length_c   1.000
_cell.angle_alpha   90.00
_cell.angle_beta   90.00
_cell.angle_gamma   90.00
#
_symmetry.space_group_name_H-M   'P 1'
#
loop_
_entity.id
_entity.type
_entity.pdbx_description
1 polymer ?
#
loop_
_entity_poly.entity_id
_entity_poly.type
_entity_poly.pdbx_seq_one_letter_code
_entity_poly.pdbx_strand_id
1 'polypeptide(L)' 'YVLADCSAISDLPDDEFSFWLTKEIGVAPVPGSSFFSRPELGQRLVRFAFCKTEEMLREAARRLSGVRRHARPVRA' A
#
# COMPACT_ATOMS: atom_id res chain seq x y z
N TYR A 1 9.56 10.61 0.51
CA TYR A 1 8.54 9.55 0.65
C TYR A 1 7.18 10.21 0.53
N VAL A 2 6.11 9.44 0.27
CA VAL A 2 4.74 9.95 0.25
C VAL A 2 3.84 9.00 1.04
N LEU A 3 2.89 9.55 1.80
CA LEU A 3 1.73 8.82 2.33
C LEU A 3 0.62 8.92 1.29
N ALA A 4 0.11 7.78 0.85
CA ALA A 4 -0.95 7.66 -0.14
C ALA A 4 -2.20 7.08 0.51
N ASP A 5 -3.35 7.68 0.24
CA ASP A 5 -4.65 7.19 0.69
C ASP A 5 -5.12 6.01 -0.17
N CYS A 6 -5.42 4.89 0.47
CA CYS A 6 -5.89 3.66 -0.18
C CYS A 6 -7.41 3.48 -0.17
N SER A 7 -8.18 4.41 0.39
CA SER A 7 -9.65 4.31 0.52
C SER A 7 -10.37 4.19 -0.82
N ALA A 8 -9.78 4.71 -1.90
CA ALA A 8 -10.37 4.58 -3.25
C ALA A 8 -10.22 3.18 -3.86
N ILE A 9 -9.38 2.32 -3.28
CA ILE A 9 -9.03 1.01 -3.83
C ILE A 9 -9.34 -0.16 -2.87
N SER A 10 -9.38 0.08 -1.55
CA SER A 10 -9.63 -0.96 -0.55
C SER A 10 -10.29 -0.41 0.71
N ASP A 11 -11.11 -1.23 1.35
CA ASP A 11 -11.70 -0.99 2.68
C ASP A 11 -10.88 -1.59 3.82
N LEU A 12 -9.75 -2.22 3.52
CA LEU A 12 -8.86 -2.80 4.54
C LEU A 12 -8.14 -1.70 5.35
N PRO A 13 -7.82 -1.94 6.62
CA PRO A 13 -6.89 -1.10 7.35
C PRO A 13 -5.49 -1.17 6.69
N ASP A 14 -4.66 -0.17 6.97
CA ASP A 14 -3.37 0.06 6.34
C ASP A 14 -2.38 -1.11 6.50
N ASP A 15 -2.41 -1.81 7.63
CA ASP A 15 -1.58 -2.98 7.92
C ASP A 15 -1.99 -4.19 7.06
N GLU A 16 -3.28 -4.55 7.05
CA GLU A 16 -3.82 -5.62 6.22
C GLU A 16 -3.66 -5.30 4.73
N PHE A 17 -3.88 -4.05 4.33
CA PHE A 17 -3.66 -3.60 2.95
C PHE A 17 -2.18 -3.69 2.56
N SER A 18 -1.27 -3.25 3.44
CA SER A 18 0.19 -3.35 3.19
C SER A 18 0.63 -4.80 3.06
N PHE A 19 0.10 -5.69 3.90
CA PHE A 19 0.38 -7.13 3.84
C PHE A 19 -0.13 -7.73 2.52
N TRP A 20 -1.38 -7.45 2.15
CA TRP A 20 -1.95 -7.92 0.88
C TRP A 20 -1.18 -7.40 -0.33
N LEU A 21 -0.85 -6.10 -0.38
CA LEU A 21 -0.10 -5.50 -1.49
C LEU A 21 1.29 -6.13 -1.62
N THR A 22 1.93 -6.42 -0.48
CA THR A 22 3.23 -7.10 -0.47
C THR A 22 3.12 -8.53 -0.99
N LYS A 23 2.12 -9.28 -0.53
CA LYS A 23 1.97 -10.71 -0.83
C LYS A 23 1.47 -10.96 -2.26
N GLU A 24 0.41 -10.26 -2.66
CA GLU A 24 -0.32 -10.55 -3.90
C GLU A 24 0.19 -9.71 -5.08
N ILE A 25 0.60 -8.46 -4.82
CA ILE A 25 1.08 -7.54 -5.86
C ILE A 25 2.61 -7.47 -5.89
N GLY A 26 3.29 -7.88 -4.83
CA GLY A 26 4.75 -7.86 -4.75
C GLY A 26 5.30 -6.44 -4.62
N VAL A 27 4.54 -5.53 -4.01
CA VAL A 27 4.99 -4.15 -3.70
C VAL A 27 4.74 -3.90 -2.22
N ALA A 28 5.80 -3.59 -1.47
CA ALA A 28 5.76 -3.44 -0.02
C ALA A 28 5.73 -1.96 0.41
N PRO A 29 4.58 -1.43 0.85
CA PRO A 29 4.52 -0.15 1.53
C PRO A 29 4.70 -0.32 3.04
N VAL A 30 4.81 0.80 3.76
CA VAL A 30 4.77 0.81 5.23
C VAL A 30 3.39 1.29 5.70
N PRO A 31 2.74 0.63 6.68
CA PRO A 31 1.47 1.07 7.24
C PRO A 31 1.54 2.52 7.77
N GLY A 32 0.58 3.35 7.38
CA GLY A 32 0.53 4.78 7.72
C GLY A 32 0.27 5.04 9.20
N SER A 33 -0.53 4.21 9.86
CA SER A 33 -0.89 4.30 11.28
C SER A 33 0.34 4.41 12.21
N SER A 34 1.47 3.80 11.82
CA SER A 34 2.74 3.87 12.56
C SER A 34 3.36 5.27 12.63
N PHE A 35 2.89 6.22 11.79
CA PHE A 35 3.43 7.57 11.68
C PHE A 35 2.56 8.64 12.37
N PHE A 36 1.45 8.25 12.99
CA PHE A 36 0.55 9.17 13.69
C PHE A 36 0.51 8.83 15.18
N SER A 37 0.52 9.86 16.04
CA SER A 37 0.30 9.68 17.48
C SER A 37 -1.10 9.13 17.80
N ARG A 38 -2.06 9.38 16.90
CA ARG A 38 -3.39 8.79 16.85
C ARG A 38 -3.48 7.85 15.64
N PRO A 39 -3.31 6.53 15.82
CA PRO A 39 -3.20 5.57 14.72
C PRO A 39 -4.38 5.59 13.74
N GLU A 40 -5.58 5.92 14.22
CA GLU A 40 -6.80 6.00 13.41
C GLU A 40 -6.72 7.04 12.27
N LEU A 41 -5.88 8.08 12.42
CA LEU A 41 -5.68 9.09 11.39
C LEU A 41 -4.82 8.57 10.22
N GLY A 42 -4.03 7.52 10.45
CA GLY A 42 -3.18 6.89 9.44
C GLY A 42 -3.72 5.56 8.89
N GLN A 43 -4.84 5.06 9.40
CA GLN A 43 -5.35 3.71 9.10
C GLN A 43 -5.77 3.52 7.63
N ARG A 44 -5.93 4.60 6.87
CA ARG A 44 -6.21 4.58 5.42
C ARG A 44 -5.03 5.00 4.56
N LEU A 45 -3.88 5.24 5.17
CA LEU A 45 -2.69 5.73 4.48
C LEU A 45 -1.62 4.63 4.45
N VAL A 46 -0.87 4.57 3.36
CA VAL A 46 0.35 3.76 3.28
C VAL A 46 1.51 4.56 2.72
N ARG A 47 2.73 4.28 3.18
CA ARG A 47 3.92 5.05 2.84
C ARG A 47 4.78 4.34 1.80
N PHE A 48 5.12 5.06 0.73
CA PHE A 48 6.12 4.62 -0.27
C PHE A 48 7.41 5.45 -0.18
N ALA A 49 8.54 4.77 -0.27
CA ALA A 49 9.87 5.39 -0.35
C ALA A 49 10.43 5.24 -1.77
N PHE A 50 10.97 6.33 -2.31
CA PHE A 50 11.42 6.43 -3.70
C PHE A 50 12.94 6.38 -3.88
N CYS A 51 13.69 6.17 -2.79
CA CYS A 51 15.15 5.97 -2.82
C CYS A 51 15.51 4.55 -3.33
N LYS A 52 15.15 4.28 -4.59
CA LYS A 52 15.35 3.02 -5.30
C LYS A 52 15.89 3.32 -6.71
N THR A 53 16.35 2.28 -7.41
CA THR A 53 16.73 2.43 -8.83
C THR A 53 15.50 2.74 -9.67
N GLU A 54 15.71 3.42 -10.80
CA GLU A 54 14.62 3.72 -11.73
C GLU A 54 13.91 2.45 -12.22
N GLU A 55 14.67 1.39 -12.50
CA GLU A 55 14.18 0.06 -12.85
C GLU A 55 13.17 -0.46 -11.81
N MET A 56 13.51 -0.38 -10.52
CA MET A 56 12.65 -0.85 -9.44
C MET A 56 11.39 0.00 -9.30
N LEU A 57 11.49 1.31 -9.52
CA LEU A 57 10.33 2.20 -9.51
C LEU A 57 9.38 1.92 -10.69
N ARG A 58 9.92 1.66 -11.89
CA ARG A 58 9.15 1.28 -13.08
C ARG A 58 8.45 -0.06 -12.89
N GLU A 59 9.14 -1.04 -12.31
CA GLU A 59 8.55 -2.35 -11.99
C GLU A 59 7.43 -2.23 -10.95
N ALA A 60 7.61 -1.44 -9.89
CA ALA A 60 6.57 -1.17 -8.91
C ALA A 60 5.35 -0.50 -9.56
N ALA A 61 5.54 0.50 -10.43
CA ALA A 61 4.45 1.15 -11.16
C ALA A 61 3.70 0.17 -12.07
N ARG A 62 4.43 -0.72 -12.76
CA ARG A 62 3.85 -1.77 -13.62
C ARG A 62 3.01 -2.77 -12.82
N ARG A 63 3.44 -3.16 -11.62
CA ARG A 63 2.66 -4.04 -10.73
C ARG A 63 1.41 -3.34 -10.20
N LEU A 64 1.55 -2.09 -9.77
CA LEU A 64 0.46 -1.30 -9.20
C LEU A 64 -0.62 -0.96 -10.23
N SER A 65 -0.29 -0.82 -11.52
CA SER A 65 -1.28 -0.52 -12.56
C SER A 65 -2.33 -1.62 -12.76
N GLY A 66 -2.04 -2.85 -12.32
CA GLY A 66 -2.98 -3.97 -12.32
C GLY A 66 -3.97 -3.97 -11.15
N VAL A 67 -3.77 -3.12 -10.13
CA VAL A 67 -4.63 -3.08 -8.95
C VAL A 67 -5.97 -2.43 -9.30
N ARG A 68 -7.05 -3.21 -9.14
CA ARG A 68 -8.43 -2.74 -9.35
C ARG A 68 -9.09 -2.37 -8.02
N ARG A 69 -10.09 -1.49 -8.08
CA ARG A 69 -10.91 -1.15 -6.90
C ARG A 69 -11.57 -2.41 -6.31
N HIS A 70 -11.56 -2.52 -5.00
CA HIS A 70 -12.09 -3.66 -4.23
C HIS A 70 -11.42 -4.99 -4.58
N ALA A 71 -10.13 -4.98 -4.91
CA ALA A 71 -9.33 -6.20 -4.95
C ALA A 71 -9.28 -6.79 -3.53
N ARG A 72 -10.25 -7.67 -3.21
CA ARG A 72 -10.31 -8.36 -1.94
C ARG A 72 -9.18 -9.40 -1.88
N PRO A 73 -8.54 -9.60 -0.70
CA PRO A 73 -7.77 -10.81 -0.47
C PRO A 73 -8.70 -12.01 -0.63
N VAL A 74 -8.26 -13.03 -1.36
CA VAL A 74 -8.79 -14.37 -1.15
C VAL A 74 -8.33 -14.75 0.26
N ARG A 75 -9.25 -14.77 1.23
CA ARG A 75 -8.94 -15.29 2.56
C ARG A 75 -8.48 -16.75 2.37
N ALA A 76 -7.25 -17.04 2.77
CA ALA A 76 -6.79 -18.41 2.99
C ALA A 76 -7.36 -18.92 4.31
#